data_AF-A0A5N9AAY6-F1
#
_entry.id   AF-A0A5N9AAY6-F1
#
_cell.length_a   1.000
_cell.length_b   1.000
_cell.length_c   1.000
_cell.angle_alpha   90.00
_cell.angle_beta   90.00
_cell.angle_gamma   90.00
#
_symmetry.space_group_name_H-M   'P 1'
#
loop_
_entity.id
_entity.type
_entity.pdbx_description
1 polymer ?
#
loop_
_entity_poly.entity_id
_entity_poly.type
_entity_poly.pdbx_seq_one_letter_code
_entity_poly.pdbx_strand_id
1 'polypeptide(L)'
;MSKVLVTGGAGSMGRLVTEKLISKGFIVKIFDLPSANYDGFDPKKTELIKGDLNNESDLMSGISDVDSVVHLAAILPPLANENEELAKKVNVDGTKKIVEVIQDYNPSIHFIFSSSVSIYGKNTDNKTITEISNPNPDDNYALTKFQSEEIVTSSSLNFTVLRISGVSIPIFQEPPAEWPFMSNQNIEFIHRDDVVDSICNSVGNENSYKQILNISGGKTWQMSGEKYVKDYFEILEVGMENANYQKEEGHFSWYDSDKSNKILNYQNKNYELYLSEIIQDLEKLMGE
;
A
#
# COMPACT_ATOMS: atom_id res chain seq x y z
N MET A 1 19.83 -18.14 1.89
CA MET A 1 19.24 -16.80 1.78
C MET A 1 17.74 -16.99 1.70
N SER A 2 16.96 -16.25 2.48
CA SER A 2 15.51 -16.36 2.43
C SER A 2 14.97 -15.86 1.09
N LYS A 3 13.94 -16.52 0.59
CA LYS A 3 13.30 -16.22 -0.69
C LYS A 3 11.93 -15.61 -0.46
N VAL A 4 11.63 -14.55 -1.20
CA VAL A 4 10.38 -13.79 -1.08
C VAL A 4 9.68 -13.75 -2.42
N LEU A 5 8.42 -14.16 -2.48
CA LEU A 5 7.55 -13.90 -3.63
C LEU A 5 6.92 -12.51 -3.47
N VAL A 6 6.95 -11.69 -4.52
CA VAL A 6 6.21 -10.42 -4.58
C VAL A 6 5.21 -10.51 -5.73
N THR A 7 3.91 -10.61 -5.42
CA THR A 7 2.86 -10.50 -6.45
C THR A 7 2.60 -9.03 -6.78
N GLY A 8 2.34 -8.71 -8.04
CA GLY A 8 2.34 -7.31 -8.49
C GLY A 8 3.76 -6.72 -8.45
N GLY A 9 4.79 -7.58 -8.46
CA GLY A 9 6.18 -7.21 -8.26
C GLY A 9 6.77 -6.37 -9.40
N ALA A 10 6.16 -6.42 -10.58
CA ALA A 10 6.56 -5.60 -11.72
C ALA A 10 5.87 -4.21 -11.74
N GLY A 11 4.88 -4.00 -10.86
CA GLY A 11 4.21 -2.72 -10.65
C GLY A 11 5.07 -1.68 -9.91
N SER A 12 4.54 -0.46 -9.79
CA SER A 12 5.26 0.69 -9.22
C SER A 12 5.76 0.45 -7.79
N MET A 13 4.89 0.04 -6.88
CA MET A 13 5.26 -0.29 -5.50
C MET A 13 6.08 -1.58 -5.43
N GLY A 14 5.74 -2.59 -6.24
CA GLY A 14 6.42 -3.89 -6.28
C GLY A 14 7.89 -3.79 -6.64
N ARG A 15 8.25 -2.87 -7.55
CA ARG A 15 9.65 -2.58 -7.92
C ARG A 15 10.45 -2.03 -6.74
N LEU A 16 9.91 -1.04 -6.04
CA LEU A 16 10.57 -0.44 -4.88
C LEU A 16 10.73 -1.45 -3.73
N VAL A 17 9.70 -2.27 -3.47
CA VAL A 17 9.77 -3.36 -2.51
C VAL A 17 10.82 -4.40 -2.91
N THR A 18 10.85 -4.79 -4.19
CA THR A 18 11.84 -5.73 -4.72
C THR A 18 13.27 -5.21 -4.54
N GLU A 19 13.53 -3.97 -4.92
CA GLU A 19 14.84 -3.33 -4.77
C GLU A 19 15.26 -3.27 -3.29
N LYS A 20 14.36 -2.86 -2.40
CA LYS A 20 14.64 -2.81 -0.97
C LYS A 20 14.91 -4.20 -0.39
N LEU A 21 14.14 -5.22 -0.77
CA LEU A 21 14.38 -6.60 -0.33
C LEU A 21 15.74 -7.13 -0.83
N ILE A 22 16.12 -6.86 -2.08
CA ILE A 22 17.44 -7.23 -2.61
C ILE A 22 18.55 -6.54 -1.82
N SER A 23 18.39 -5.25 -1.49
CA SER A 23 19.37 -4.50 -0.67
C SER A 23 19.55 -5.09 0.73
N LYS A 24 18.53 -5.78 1.25
CA LYS A 24 18.55 -6.51 2.52
C LYS A 24 19.08 -7.94 2.40
N GLY A 25 19.45 -8.40 1.20
CA GLY A 25 20.04 -9.72 0.98
C GLY A 25 19.05 -10.85 0.69
N PHE A 26 17.78 -10.54 0.42
CA PHE A 26 16.80 -11.53 -0.03
C PHE A 26 16.98 -11.89 -1.51
N ILE A 27 16.54 -13.10 -1.88
CA ILE A 27 16.31 -13.46 -3.29
C ILE A 27 14.82 -13.25 -3.56
N VAL A 28 14.49 -12.55 -4.64
CA VAL A 28 13.09 -12.13 -4.90
C VAL A 28 12.53 -12.85 -6.12
N LYS A 29 11.41 -13.56 -5.95
CA LYS A 29 10.57 -14.02 -7.06
C LYS A 29 9.56 -12.93 -7.39
N ILE A 30 9.56 -12.46 -8.63
CA ILE A 30 8.69 -11.39 -9.11
C ILE A 30 7.54 -12.03 -9.86
N PHE A 31 6.34 -11.98 -9.29
CA PHE A 31 5.14 -12.53 -9.90
C PHE A 31 4.26 -11.39 -10.42
N ASP A 32 3.97 -11.40 -11.71
CA ASP A 32 3.07 -10.43 -12.33
C ASP A 32 2.50 -10.99 -13.64
N LEU A 33 1.53 -10.28 -14.22
CA LEU A 33 0.94 -10.66 -15.49
C LEU A 33 2.00 -10.72 -16.61
N PRO A 34 1.87 -11.63 -17.60
CA PRO A 34 2.80 -11.70 -18.72
C PRO A 34 2.97 -10.39 -19.51
N SER A 35 1.96 -9.51 -19.46
CA SER A 35 1.95 -8.19 -20.09
C SER A 35 2.63 -7.08 -19.27
N ALA A 36 3.03 -7.36 -18.03
CA ALA A 36 3.73 -6.39 -17.20
C ALA A 36 5.12 -6.06 -17.76
N ASN A 37 5.67 -4.91 -17.37
CA ASN A 37 7.03 -4.54 -17.74
C ASN A 37 8.02 -5.21 -16.77
N TYR A 38 8.93 -6.04 -17.29
CA TYR A 38 9.96 -6.74 -16.51
C TYR A 38 11.38 -6.18 -16.70
N ASP A 39 11.51 -5.05 -17.39
CA ASP A 39 12.82 -4.46 -17.64
C ASP A 39 13.44 -3.92 -16.34
N GLY A 40 14.76 -4.01 -16.24
CA GLY A 40 15.56 -3.46 -15.13
C GLY A 40 15.77 -4.39 -13.93
N PHE A 41 15.16 -5.58 -13.88
CA PHE A 41 15.40 -6.53 -12.80
C PHE A 41 16.76 -7.26 -12.94
N ASP A 42 17.50 -7.39 -11.84
CA ASP A 42 18.79 -8.09 -11.82
C ASP A 42 18.59 -9.62 -11.84
N PRO A 43 18.92 -10.32 -12.94
CA PRO A 43 18.70 -11.76 -13.06
C PRO A 43 19.53 -12.60 -12.08
N LYS A 44 20.53 -12.02 -11.39
CA LYS A 44 21.28 -12.72 -10.34
C LYS A 44 20.59 -12.67 -8.97
N LYS A 45 19.63 -11.75 -8.80
CA LYS A 45 18.94 -11.48 -7.53
C LYS A 45 17.44 -11.73 -7.63
N THR A 46 16.91 -11.78 -8.86
CA THR A 46 15.49 -11.96 -9.13
C THR A 46 15.21 -13.17 -10.01
N GLU A 47 14.07 -13.81 -9.76
CA GLU A 47 13.46 -14.81 -10.63
C GLU A 47 12.12 -14.26 -11.14
N LEU A 48 11.90 -14.26 -12.44
CA LEU A 48 10.71 -13.67 -13.05
C LEU A 48 9.66 -14.75 -13.31
N ILE A 49 8.49 -14.60 -12.69
CA ILE A 49 7.33 -15.47 -12.87
C ILE A 49 6.24 -14.66 -13.59
N LYS A 50 6.05 -14.95 -14.87
CA LYS A 50 5.00 -14.36 -15.70
C LYS A 50 3.75 -15.22 -15.56
N GLY A 51 2.80 -14.79 -14.74
CA GLY A 51 1.66 -15.61 -14.36
C GLY A 51 0.42 -14.81 -13.95
N ASP A 52 -0.71 -15.50 -13.87
CA ASP A 52 -1.98 -14.94 -13.39
C ASP A 52 -2.34 -15.57 -12.05
N LEU A 53 -2.75 -14.76 -11.07
CA LEU A 53 -3.25 -15.26 -9.78
C LEU A 53 -4.45 -16.22 -9.94
N ASN A 54 -5.11 -16.19 -11.09
CA ASN A 54 -6.21 -17.08 -11.40
C ASN A 54 -5.78 -18.45 -11.91
N ASN A 55 -4.49 -18.66 -12.20
CA ASN A 55 -3.91 -19.91 -12.68
C ASN A 55 -3.12 -20.59 -11.56
N GLU A 56 -3.57 -21.78 -11.17
CA GLU A 56 -2.96 -22.55 -10.07
C GLU A 56 -1.51 -22.96 -10.36
N SER A 57 -1.18 -23.32 -11.61
CA SER A 57 0.18 -23.73 -11.98
C SER A 57 1.17 -22.56 -11.94
N ASP A 58 0.71 -21.36 -12.28
CA ASP A 58 1.50 -20.13 -12.15
C ASP A 58 1.76 -19.83 -10.67
N LEU A 59 0.71 -19.89 -9.84
CA LEU A 59 0.81 -19.71 -8.39
C LEU A 59 1.81 -20.70 -7.78
N MET A 60 1.70 -21.98 -8.10
CA MET A 60 2.64 -23.02 -7.62
C MET A 60 4.09 -22.71 -7.99
N SER A 61 4.32 -22.22 -9.20
CA SER A 61 5.66 -21.81 -9.65
C SER A 61 6.20 -20.65 -8.79
N GLY A 62 5.33 -19.69 -8.47
CA GLY A 62 5.64 -18.57 -7.58
C GLY A 62 5.93 -18.99 -6.15
N ILE A 63 5.08 -19.83 -5.55
CA ILE A 63 5.15 -20.17 -4.12
C ILE A 63 6.16 -21.27 -3.79
N SER A 64 6.64 -22.02 -4.78
CA SER A 64 7.67 -23.04 -4.56
C SER A 64 8.94 -22.45 -3.95
N ASP A 65 9.48 -23.08 -2.91
CA ASP A 65 10.73 -22.69 -2.24
C ASP A 65 10.79 -21.22 -1.74
N VAL A 66 9.67 -20.61 -1.33
CA VAL A 66 9.67 -19.28 -0.69
C VAL A 66 9.36 -19.36 0.80
N ASP A 67 9.93 -18.43 1.58
CA ASP A 67 9.70 -18.30 3.02
C ASP A 67 8.62 -17.27 3.33
N SER A 68 8.40 -16.32 2.41
CA SER A 68 7.44 -15.24 2.57
C SER A 68 6.82 -14.84 1.23
N VAL A 69 5.59 -14.35 1.28
CA VAL A 69 4.85 -13.82 0.14
C VAL A 69 4.39 -12.41 0.51
N VAL A 70 4.80 -11.43 -0.29
CA VAL A 70 4.29 -10.06 -0.26
C VAL A 70 3.26 -9.93 -1.36
N HIS A 71 1.99 -9.77 -0.98
CA HIS A 71 0.87 -9.74 -1.91
C HIS A 71 0.46 -8.30 -2.22
N LEU A 72 0.95 -7.74 -3.34
CA LEU A 72 0.64 -6.38 -3.80
C LEU A 72 -0.25 -6.34 -5.05
N ALA A 73 -0.41 -7.48 -5.74
CA ALA A 73 -1.25 -7.56 -6.93
C ALA A 73 -2.70 -7.16 -6.59
N ALA A 74 -3.18 -6.10 -7.24
CA ALA A 74 -4.54 -5.63 -7.11
C ALA A 74 -4.92 -4.74 -8.30
N ILE A 75 -6.20 -4.70 -8.62
CA ILE A 75 -6.82 -3.63 -9.40
C ILE A 75 -7.10 -2.48 -8.42
N LEU A 76 -6.55 -1.31 -8.73
CA LEU A 76 -6.71 -0.09 -7.96
C LEU A 76 -7.71 0.86 -8.64
N PRO A 77 -8.28 1.85 -7.92
CA PRO A 77 -9.04 2.93 -8.53
C PRO A 77 -8.22 3.71 -9.57
N PRO A 78 -8.86 4.29 -10.59
CA PRO A 78 -10.31 4.32 -10.82
C PRO A 78 -10.86 3.01 -11.40
N LEU A 79 -10.02 2.18 -12.04
CA LEU A 79 -10.44 0.96 -12.73
C LEU A 79 -11.19 -0.02 -11.81
N ALA A 80 -10.80 -0.09 -10.53
CA ALA A 80 -11.51 -0.92 -9.56
C ALA A 80 -12.98 -0.53 -9.41
N ASN A 81 -13.31 0.76 -9.51
CA ASN A 81 -14.68 1.26 -9.40
C ASN A 81 -15.41 1.24 -10.75
N GLU A 82 -14.67 1.32 -11.87
CA GLU A 82 -15.24 1.26 -13.22
C GLU A 82 -15.55 -0.18 -13.66
N ASN A 83 -14.82 -1.18 -13.14
CA ASN A 83 -14.98 -2.58 -13.50
C ASN A 83 -14.97 -3.48 -12.27
N GLU A 84 -16.12 -3.52 -11.59
CA GLU A 84 -16.29 -4.23 -10.33
C GLU A 84 -15.99 -5.73 -10.41
N GLU A 85 -16.43 -6.38 -11.50
CA GLU A 85 -16.19 -7.80 -11.74
C GLU A 85 -14.70 -8.12 -11.89
N LEU A 86 -13.96 -7.29 -12.64
CA LEU A 86 -12.50 -7.44 -12.75
C LEU A 86 -11.82 -7.22 -11.40
N ALA A 87 -12.23 -6.20 -10.66
CA ALA A 87 -11.67 -5.90 -9.34
C ALA A 87 -11.90 -7.06 -8.38
N LYS A 88 -13.12 -7.62 -8.32
CA LYS A 88 -13.44 -8.78 -7.50
C LYS A 88 -12.62 -10.01 -7.90
N LYS A 89 -12.56 -10.31 -9.21
CA LYS A 89 -11.80 -11.45 -9.74
C LYS A 89 -10.32 -11.40 -9.38
N VAL A 90 -9.70 -10.22 -9.43
CA VAL A 90 -8.28 -10.09 -9.13
C VAL A 90 -8.04 -9.94 -7.64
N ASN A 91 -8.70 -8.98 -6.99
CA ASN A 91 -8.43 -8.63 -5.61
C ASN A 91 -8.92 -9.73 -4.66
N VAL A 92 -10.16 -10.20 -4.83
CA VAL A 92 -10.79 -11.15 -3.90
C VAL A 92 -10.47 -12.59 -4.30
N ASP A 93 -10.85 -13.00 -5.51
CA ASP A 93 -10.67 -14.40 -5.93
C ASP A 93 -9.17 -14.74 -6.10
N GLY A 94 -8.36 -13.79 -6.56
CA GLY A 94 -6.90 -13.94 -6.63
C GLY A 94 -6.26 -14.07 -5.26
N THR A 95 -6.66 -13.25 -4.27
CA THR A 95 -6.20 -13.40 -2.87
C THR A 95 -6.62 -14.74 -2.30
N LYS A 96 -7.86 -15.16 -2.53
CA LYS A 96 -8.37 -16.47 -2.08
C LYS A 96 -7.53 -17.62 -2.61
N LYS A 97 -7.30 -17.66 -3.92
CA LYS A 97 -6.53 -18.73 -4.57
C LYS A 97 -5.11 -18.81 -4.03
N ILE A 98 -4.39 -17.69 -3.91
CA ILE A 98 -3.02 -17.74 -3.39
C ILE A 98 -2.98 -18.16 -1.92
N VAL A 99 -3.95 -17.75 -1.09
CA VAL A 99 -4.05 -18.19 0.30
C VAL A 99 -4.29 -19.70 0.38
N GLU A 100 -5.26 -20.23 -0.37
CA GLU A 100 -5.58 -21.67 -0.43
C GLU A 100 -4.36 -22.49 -0.88
N VAL A 101 -3.71 -22.07 -1.97
CA VAL A 101 -2.52 -22.74 -2.52
C VAL A 101 -1.35 -22.75 -1.53
N ILE A 102 -1.13 -21.66 -0.78
CA ILE A 102 -0.09 -21.64 0.27
C ILE A 102 -0.47 -22.56 1.44
N GLN A 103 -1.73 -22.58 1.88
CA GLN A 103 -2.16 -23.44 2.98
C GLN A 103 -1.97 -24.93 2.66
N ASP A 104 -2.22 -25.33 1.42
CA ASP A 104 -2.07 -26.71 0.96
C ASP A 104 -0.60 -27.09 0.74
N TYR A 105 0.23 -26.17 0.25
CA TYR A 105 1.63 -26.43 -0.03
C TYR A 105 2.54 -26.32 1.21
N ASN A 106 2.52 -25.15 1.86
CA ASN A 106 3.33 -24.88 3.04
C ASN A 106 2.71 -23.76 3.90
N PRO A 107 1.93 -24.09 4.94
CA PRO A 107 1.26 -23.11 5.78
C PRO A 107 2.22 -22.30 6.68
N SER A 108 3.53 -22.62 6.71
CA SER A 108 4.52 -21.84 7.47
C SER A 108 4.94 -20.55 6.76
N ILE A 109 4.65 -20.42 5.46
CA ILE A 109 4.99 -19.23 4.67
C ILE A 109 4.35 -17.99 5.31
N HIS A 110 5.15 -16.94 5.52
CA HIS A 110 4.64 -15.66 6.00
C HIS A 110 3.92 -14.92 4.86
N PHE A 111 2.62 -14.65 5.01
CA PHE A 111 1.80 -13.95 4.02
C PHE A 111 1.56 -12.48 4.42
N ILE A 112 2.20 -11.55 3.73
CA ILE A 112 2.05 -10.11 3.96
C ILE A 112 1.03 -9.57 2.95
N PHE A 113 -0.12 -9.10 3.44
CA PHE A 113 -1.21 -8.58 2.63
C PHE A 113 -1.27 -7.05 2.67
N SER A 114 -1.23 -6.41 1.50
CA SER A 114 -1.42 -4.97 1.35
C SER A 114 -2.91 -4.63 1.33
N SER A 115 -3.48 -4.34 2.50
CA SER A 115 -4.82 -3.75 2.67
C SER A 115 -4.77 -2.22 2.53
N SER A 116 -5.86 -1.53 2.89
CA SER A 116 -6.02 -0.08 2.76
C SER A 116 -6.83 0.46 3.93
N VAL A 117 -6.55 1.70 4.36
CA VAL A 117 -7.42 2.40 5.31
C VAL A 117 -8.80 2.74 4.72
N SER A 118 -8.97 2.69 3.39
CA SER A 118 -10.27 2.93 2.76
C SER A 118 -11.36 1.95 3.21
N ILE A 119 -10.99 0.79 3.78
CA ILE A 119 -11.97 -0.16 4.34
C ILE A 119 -12.76 0.43 5.52
N TYR A 120 -12.25 1.48 6.17
CA TYR A 120 -12.94 2.16 7.25
C TYR A 120 -14.09 3.05 6.75
N GLY A 121 -14.15 3.30 5.44
CA GLY A 121 -15.14 4.17 4.82
C GLY A 121 -14.91 5.65 5.11
N LYS A 122 -15.82 6.47 4.60
CA LYS A 122 -15.94 7.90 4.91
C LYS A 122 -16.63 8.13 6.26
N ASN A 123 -16.75 9.40 6.66
CA ASN A 123 -17.49 9.83 7.86
C ASN A 123 -16.89 9.29 9.16
N THR A 124 -15.61 9.58 9.36
CA THR A 124 -14.90 9.15 10.58
C THR A 124 -15.17 10.07 11.77
N ASP A 125 -15.97 11.12 11.58
CA ASP A 125 -16.23 12.20 12.55
C ASP A 125 -14.92 12.83 13.08
N ASN A 126 -13.87 12.87 12.25
CA ASN A 126 -12.53 13.30 12.65
C ASN A 126 -11.93 12.55 13.86
N LYS A 127 -12.43 11.35 14.18
CA LYS A 127 -11.88 10.51 15.24
C LYS A 127 -10.61 9.81 14.75
N THR A 128 -9.61 9.70 15.62
CA THR A 128 -8.47 8.83 15.33
C THR A 128 -8.94 7.38 15.22
N ILE A 129 -8.65 6.76 14.07
CA ILE A 129 -9.02 5.40 13.73
C ILE A 129 -7.95 4.42 14.21
N THR A 130 -8.39 3.31 14.79
CA THR A 130 -7.53 2.22 15.29
C THR A 130 -7.85 0.93 14.56
N GLU A 131 -7.04 -0.13 14.74
CA GLU A 131 -7.30 -1.41 14.09
C GLU A 131 -8.60 -2.10 14.57
N ILE A 132 -9.11 -1.71 15.74
CA ILE A 132 -10.38 -2.21 16.29
C ILE A 132 -11.61 -1.42 15.83
N SER A 133 -11.43 -0.30 15.11
CA SER A 133 -12.54 0.41 14.49
C SER A 133 -13.24 -0.48 13.46
N ASN A 134 -14.57 -0.44 13.42
CA ASN A 134 -15.35 -1.26 12.50
C ASN A 134 -15.09 -0.83 11.05
N PRO A 135 -14.76 -1.77 10.14
CA PRO A 135 -14.77 -1.51 8.71
C PRO A 135 -16.17 -1.10 8.23
N ASN A 136 -16.23 -0.17 7.29
CA ASN A 136 -17.45 0.30 6.63
C ASN A 136 -17.14 0.64 5.16
N PRO A 137 -16.73 -0.33 4.33
CA PRO A 137 -16.36 -0.08 2.95
C PRO A 137 -17.56 0.50 2.17
N ASP A 138 -17.34 1.62 1.49
CA ASP A 138 -18.38 2.42 0.83
C ASP A 138 -18.08 2.68 -0.66
N ASP A 139 -17.03 2.06 -1.19
CA ASP A 139 -16.76 1.91 -2.62
C ASP A 139 -16.30 0.49 -2.97
N ASN A 140 -16.22 0.18 -4.26
CA ASN A 140 -15.89 -1.18 -4.70
C ASN A 140 -14.44 -1.58 -4.36
N TYR A 141 -13.49 -0.65 -4.45
CA TYR A 141 -12.11 -0.92 -4.06
C TYR A 141 -12.00 -1.28 -2.57
N ALA A 142 -12.57 -0.45 -1.70
CA ALA A 142 -12.64 -0.68 -0.26
C ALA A 142 -13.33 -2.02 0.06
N LEU A 143 -14.43 -2.34 -0.64
CA LEU A 143 -15.14 -3.61 -0.48
C LEU A 143 -14.26 -4.81 -0.83
N THR A 144 -13.58 -4.77 -1.98
CA THR A 144 -12.70 -5.88 -2.38
C THR A 144 -11.50 -6.05 -1.44
N LYS A 145 -10.93 -4.95 -0.93
CA LYS A 145 -9.86 -5.01 0.09
C LYS A 145 -10.35 -5.59 1.41
N PHE A 146 -11.54 -5.20 1.86
CA PHE A 146 -12.16 -5.75 3.07
C PHE A 146 -12.43 -7.25 2.93
N GLN A 147 -13.04 -7.70 1.83
CA GLN A 147 -13.30 -9.12 1.57
C GLN A 147 -12.01 -9.95 1.51
N SER A 148 -10.97 -9.40 0.87
CA SER A 148 -9.65 -10.04 0.81
C SER A 148 -9.01 -10.16 2.21
N GLU A 149 -9.18 -9.13 3.04
CA GLU A 149 -8.71 -9.14 4.43
C GLU A 149 -9.42 -10.21 5.27
N GLU A 150 -10.74 -10.39 5.10
CA GLU A 150 -11.49 -11.46 5.77
C GLU A 150 -10.97 -12.86 5.38
N ILE A 151 -10.65 -13.07 4.10
CA ILE A 151 -10.04 -14.32 3.63
C ILE A 151 -8.69 -14.57 4.30
N VAL A 152 -7.81 -13.57 4.31
CA VAL A 152 -6.46 -13.68 4.88
C VAL A 152 -6.53 -13.94 6.38
N THR A 153 -7.37 -13.19 7.10
CA THR A 153 -7.49 -13.28 8.55
C THR A 153 -8.17 -14.57 9.03
N SER A 154 -9.04 -15.15 8.19
CA SER A 154 -9.67 -16.45 8.45
C SER A 154 -8.78 -17.65 8.13
N SER A 155 -7.62 -17.42 7.49
CA SER A 155 -6.69 -18.48 7.11
C SER A 155 -5.84 -19.00 8.29
N SER A 156 -5.25 -20.18 8.12
CA SER A 156 -4.29 -20.73 9.09
C SER A 156 -2.90 -20.09 8.98
N LEU A 157 -2.60 -19.35 7.91
CA LEU A 157 -1.26 -18.84 7.59
C LEU A 157 -0.73 -17.85 8.63
N ASN A 158 0.58 -17.82 8.85
CA ASN A 158 1.21 -16.67 9.49
C ASN A 158 1.00 -15.47 8.56
N PHE A 159 0.09 -14.56 8.90
CA PHE A 159 -0.20 -13.38 8.07
C PHE A 159 0.24 -12.08 8.75
N THR A 160 0.51 -11.05 7.96
CA THR A 160 0.54 -9.65 8.39
C THR A 160 -0.36 -8.85 7.46
N VAL A 161 -1.38 -8.19 8.00
CA VAL A 161 -2.24 -7.27 7.22
C VAL A 161 -1.78 -5.84 7.46
N LEU A 162 -1.48 -5.13 6.38
CA LEU A 162 -1.05 -3.73 6.38
C LEU A 162 -2.18 -2.86 5.82
N ARG A 163 -2.91 -2.14 6.66
CA ARG A 163 -3.93 -1.15 6.24
C ARG A 163 -3.22 0.18 5.97
N ILE A 164 -2.82 0.39 4.71
CA ILE A 164 -1.96 1.51 4.32
C ILE A 164 -2.81 2.78 4.08
N SER A 165 -2.37 3.92 4.63
CA SER A 165 -2.99 5.23 4.43
C SER A 165 -2.72 5.80 3.03
N GLY A 166 -3.24 6.99 2.73
CA GLY A 166 -2.93 7.67 1.48
C GLY A 166 -1.41 7.81 1.30
N VAL A 167 -0.89 7.41 0.14
CA VAL A 167 0.56 7.38 -0.13
C VAL A 167 0.97 8.66 -0.86
N SER A 168 1.86 9.42 -0.25
CA SER A 168 2.49 10.61 -0.84
C SER A 168 3.80 10.21 -1.54
N ILE A 169 3.88 10.47 -2.84
CA ILE A 169 5.08 10.24 -3.66
C ILE A 169 5.91 11.53 -3.65
N PRO A 170 7.21 11.47 -3.29
CA PRO A 170 8.06 12.67 -3.15
C PRO A 170 8.55 13.20 -4.50
N ILE A 171 7.61 13.43 -5.42
CA ILE A 171 7.83 14.11 -6.70
C ILE A 171 6.69 15.11 -6.89
N PHE A 172 6.94 16.18 -7.61
CA PHE A 172 5.91 17.17 -7.89
C PHE A 172 4.77 16.54 -8.70
N GLN A 173 3.54 16.83 -8.30
CA GLN A 173 2.32 16.45 -8.99
C GLN A 173 1.41 17.66 -9.07
N GLU A 174 0.79 17.89 -10.22
CA GLU A 174 -0.22 18.93 -10.32
C GLU A 174 -1.35 18.65 -9.30
N PRO A 175 -1.79 19.67 -8.54
CA PRO A 175 -2.93 19.52 -7.65
C PRO A 175 -4.16 19.00 -8.42
N PRO A 176 -4.99 18.15 -7.80
CA PRO A 176 -6.22 17.70 -8.43
C PRO A 176 -7.19 18.89 -8.61
N ALA A 177 -8.10 18.77 -9.58
CA ALA A 177 -9.17 19.76 -9.76
C ALA A 177 -10.10 19.85 -8.53
N GLU A 178 -10.20 18.78 -7.74
CA GLU A 178 -10.91 18.71 -6.47
C GLU A 178 -10.12 17.83 -5.50
N TRP A 179 -9.81 18.35 -4.31
CA TRP A 179 -9.13 17.60 -3.25
C TRP A 179 -10.05 16.51 -2.67
N PRO A 180 -9.54 15.29 -2.42
CA PRO A 180 -10.35 14.13 -2.08
C PRO A 180 -10.79 14.10 -0.60
N PHE A 181 -10.88 15.25 0.04
CA PHE A 181 -11.24 15.45 1.45
C PHE A 181 -11.83 16.84 1.65
N MET A 182 -12.54 17.04 2.75
CA MET A 182 -13.04 18.37 3.14
C MET A 182 -11.91 19.22 3.73
N SER A 183 -12.04 20.55 3.65
CA SER A 183 -11.07 21.49 4.21
C SER A 183 -10.80 21.27 5.72
N ASN A 184 -11.83 21.03 6.51
CA ASN A 184 -11.72 20.78 7.96
C ASN A 184 -11.58 19.29 8.34
N GLN A 185 -11.40 18.39 7.37
CA GLN A 185 -11.23 16.96 7.62
C GLN A 185 -9.82 16.68 8.15
N ASN A 186 -9.73 15.80 9.14
CA ASN A 186 -8.47 15.23 9.58
C ASN A 186 -7.92 14.32 8.48
N ILE A 187 -6.68 14.56 8.08
CA ILE A 187 -5.99 13.77 7.08
C ILE A 187 -4.65 13.31 7.62
N GLU A 188 -4.27 12.12 7.19
CA GLU A 188 -2.95 11.55 7.43
C GLU A 188 -2.54 10.74 6.20
N PHE A 189 -1.46 11.20 5.58
CA PHE A 189 -0.77 10.48 4.52
C PHE A 189 0.45 9.76 5.08
N ILE A 190 1.14 9.00 4.23
CA ILE A 190 2.42 8.37 4.52
C ILE A 190 3.35 8.57 3.33
N HIS A 191 4.63 8.82 3.62
CA HIS A 191 5.66 8.85 2.60
C HIS A 191 5.80 7.49 1.89
N ARG A 192 5.89 7.48 0.55
CA ARG A 192 6.04 6.25 -0.25
C ARG A 192 7.11 5.30 0.28
N ASP A 193 8.29 5.82 0.63
CA ASP A 193 9.40 4.97 1.06
C ASP A 193 9.18 4.37 2.46
N ASP A 194 8.37 5.01 3.31
CA ASP A 194 7.97 4.48 4.61
C ASP A 194 6.95 3.32 4.43
N VAL A 195 6.12 3.38 3.38
CA VAL A 195 5.29 2.22 2.96
C VAL A 195 6.19 1.05 2.56
N VAL A 196 7.20 1.30 1.72
CA VAL A 196 8.17 0.28 1.28
C VAL A 196 8.88 -0.35 2.49
N ASP A 197 9.32 0.48 3.44
CA ASP A 197 9.96 0.01 4.66
C ASP A 197 9.00 -0.81 5.52
N SER A 198 7.73 -0.41 5.68
CA SER A 198 6.74 -1.19 6.44
C SER A 198 6.54 -2.61 5.86
N ILE A 199 6.46 -2.72 4.53
CA ILE A 199 6.31 -4.00 3.82
C ILE A 199 7.58 -4.84 4.00
N CYS A 200 8.75 -4.25 3.74
CA CYS A 200 10.02 -4.97 3.79
C CYS A 200 10.48 -5.32 5.21
N ASN A 201 10.03 -4.59 6.24
CA ASN A 201 10.30 -4.88 7.65
C ASN A 201 9.31 -5.92 8.22
N SER A 202 8.22 -6.22 7.50
CA SER A 202 7.31 -7.31 7.84
C SER A 202 7.88 -8.67 7.42
N VAL A 203 8.62 -8.75 6.31
CA VAL A 203 9.17 -10.02 5.80
C VAL A 203 10.03 -10.73 6.86
N GLY A 204 9.62 -11.96 7.22
CA GLY A 204 10.26 -12.77 8.28
C GLY A 204 10.16 -12.22 9.71
N ASN A 205 9.43 -11.14 9.97
CA ASN A 205 9.29 -10.56 11.31
C ASN A 205 8.18 -11.25 12.10
N GLU A 206 8.56 -12.15 13.00
CA GLU A 206 7.60 -12.92 13.81
C GLU A 206 6.71 -12.05 14.71
N ASN A 207 7.16 -10.83 15.07
CA ASN A 207 6.36 -9.90 15.87
C ASN A 207 5.17 -9.33 15.08
N SER A 208 5.16 -9.42 13.74
CA SER A 208 4.04 -9.00 12.91
C SER A 208 3.09 -10.16 12.57
N TYR A 209 3.40 -11.40 12.98
CA TYR A 209 2.53 -12.54 12.69
C TYR A 209 1.18 -12.40 13.37
N LYS A 210 0.13 -12.73 12.59
CA LYS A 210 -1.28 -12.60 12.96
C LYS A 210 -1.66 -11.18 13.39
N GLN A 211 -0.94 -10.16 12.91
CA GLN A 211 -1.26 -8.76 13.18
C GLN A 211 -2.03 -8.14 12.01
N ILE A 212 -2.97 -7.27 12.39
CA ILE A 212 -3.57 -6.26 11.54
C ILE A 212 -3.01 -4.93 12.04
N LEU A 213 -2.45 -4.12 11.14
CA LEU A 213 -1.69 -2.91 11.47
C LEU A 213 -2.11 -1.76 10.58
N ASN A 214 -2.44 -0.62 11.18
CA ASN A 214 -2.56 0.64 10.44
C ASN A 214 -1.17 1.16 10.10
N ILE A 215 -0.94 1.45 8.81
CA ILE A 215 0.33 1.94 8.29
C ILE A 215 0.13 3.38 7.80
N SER A 216 0.66 4.36 8.54
CA SER A 216 0.48 5.78 8.29
C SER A 216 1.72 6.60 8.64
N GLY A 217 1.79 7.87 8.24
CA GLY A 217 2.99 8.71 8.43
C GLY A 217 3.27 9.13 9.88
N GLY A 218 2.29 8.98 10.77
CA GLY A 218 2.42 9.32 12.18
C GLY A 218 2.26 10.81 12.44
N LYS A 219 2.68 11.26 13.63
CA LYS A 219 2.35 12.59 14.18
C LYS A 219 2.66 13.78 13.27
N THR A 220 3.72 13.72 12.48
CA THR A 220 4.09 14.84 11.59
C THR A 220 3.18 14.96 10.37
N TRP A 221 2.48 13.88 10.03
CA TRP A 221 1.55 13.80 8.90
C TRP A 221 0.09 14.04 9.31
N GLN A 222 -0.20 14.16 10.61
CA GLN A 222 -1.54 14.42 11.14
C GLN A 222 -1.87 15.91 11.05
N MET A 223 -2.75 16.29 10.11
CA MET A 223 -3.17 17.68 9.91
C MET A 223 -4.61 17.79 9.40
N SER A 224 -5.10 19.02 9.19
CA SER A 224 -6.35 19.25 8.46
C SER A 224 -6.09 19.29 6.95
N GLY A 225 -7.14 19.00 6.16
CA GLY A 225 -7.12 19.19 4.71
C GLY A 225 -6.64 20.58 4.30
N GLU A 226 -7.17 21.63 4.96
CA GLU A 226 -6.79 23.03 4.73
C GLU A 226 -5.29 23.27 4.92
N LYS A 227 -4.71 22.71 5.98
CA LYS A 227 -3.27 22.88 6.25
C LYS A 227 -2.44 22.23 5.15
N TYR A 228 -2.77 21.00 4.76
CA TYR A 228 -2.03 20.30 3.70
C TYR A 228 -2.08 21.07 2.37
N VAL A 229 -3.28 21.54 1.98
CA VAL A 229 -3.46 22.29 0.74
C VAL A 229 -2.72 23.62 0.79
N LYS A 230 -2.76 24.30 1.94
CA LYS A 230 -2.02 25.54 2.15
C LYS A 230 -0.51 25.33 1.98
N ASP A 231 0.06 24.32 2.65
CA ASP A 231 1.50 24.03 2.55
C ASP A 231 1.89 23.67 1.10
N TYR A 232 1.04 22.91 0.38
CA TYR A 232 1.28 22.57 -1.03
C TYR A 232 1.15 23.79 -1.95
N PHE A 233 0.17 24.66 -1.73
CA PHE A 233 -0.06 25.87 -2.53
C PHE A 233 1.00 26.94 -2.29
N GLU A 234 1.57 27.02 -1.09
CA GLU A 234 2.72 27.87 -0.80
C GLU A 234 3.94 27.48 -1.65
N ILE A 235 4.18 26.18 -1.87
CA ILE A 235 5.24 25.69 -2.78
C ILE A 235 5.00 26.15 -4.23
N LEU A 236 3.74 26.20 -4.65
CA LEU A 236 3.35 26.56 -6.03
C LEU A 236 3.11 28.04 -6.24
N GLU A 237 3.24 28.86 -5.19
CA GLU A 237 2.88 30.29 -5.21
C GLU A 237 1.42 30.54 -5.67
N VAL A 238 0.50 29.63 -5.32
CA VAL A 238 -0.94 29.71 -5.64
C VAL A 238 -1.73 30.18 -4.42
N GLY A 239 -2.70 31.08 -4.65
CA GLY A 239 -3.59 31.54 -3.58
C GLY A 239 -4.66 30.52 -3.20
N MET A 240 -5.01 30.46 -1.90
CA MET A 240 -6.02 29.53 -1.36
C MET A 240 -7.42 29.70 -1.94
N GLU A 241 -7.73 30.82 -2.59
CA GLU A 241 -8.97 31.03 -3.34
C GLU A 241 -9.17 30.04 -4.50
N ASN A 242 -8.09 29.38 -4.93
CA ASN A 242 -8.11 28.33 -5.96
C ASN A 242 -8.30 26.93 -5.37
N ALA A 243 -8.36 26.79 -4.05
CA ALA A 243 -8.54 25.49 -3.41
C ALA A 243 -9.99 25.02 -3.56
N ASN A 244 -10.16 23.85 -4.19
CA ASN A 244 -11.46 23.20 -4.34
C ASN A 244 -11.46 21.87 -3.59
N TYR A 245 -12.38 21.69 -2.67
CA TYR A 245 -12.48 20.51 -1.81
C TYR A 245 -13.77 19.74 -2.10
N GLN A 246 -13.77 18.43 -1.83
CA GLN A 246 -15.00 17.66 -1.80
C GLN A 246 -15.99 18.24 -0.77
N LYS A 247 -17.29 18.07 -1.06
CA LYS A 247 -18.39 18.52 -0.19
C LYS A 247 -18.70 17.56 0.96
N GLU A 248 -18.24 16.32 0.84
CA GLU A 248 -18.44 15.24 1.80
C GLU A 248 -17.07 14.70 2.22
N GLU A 249 -17.01 14.01 3.36
CA GLU A 249 -15.75 13.44 3.84
C GLU A 249 -15.18 12.41 2.85
N GLY A 250 -13.87 12.45 2.65
CA GLY A 250 -13.13 11.39 1.97
C GLY A 250 -12.75 10.24 2.91
N HIS A 251 -11.98 9.28 2.41
CA HIS A 251 -11.49 8.10 3.16
C HIS A 251 -10.32 8.40 4.13
N PHE A 252 -10.10 9.67 4.45
CA PHE A 252 -8.98 10.11 5.26
C PHE A 252 -9.41 10.35 6.71
N SER A 253 -8.50 10.05 7.62
CA SER A 253 -8.59 10.40 9.03
C SER A 253 -7.18 10.47 9.61
N TRP A 254 -7.09 10.62 10.93
CA TRP A 254 -5.87 10.26 11.64
C TRP A 254 -5.92 8.78 12.02
N TYR A 255 -4.78 8.09 11.95
CA TYR A 255 -4.68 6.68 12.27
C TYR A 255 -3.71 6.48 13.43
N ASP A 256 -4.08 5.63 14.38
CA ASP A 256 -3.14 5.14 15.38
C ASP A 256 -2.21 4.13 14.71
N SER A 257 -0.93 4.51 14.57
CA SER A 257 0.14 3.72 13.99
C SER A 257 1.30 3.48 14.96
N ASP A 258 1.11 3.76 16.26
CA ASP A 258 2.17 3.61 17.26
C ASP A 258 2.59 2.13 17.38
N LYS A 259 1.60 1.23 17.40
CA LYS A 259 1.83 -0.22 17.43
C LYS A 259 2.60 -0.69 16.21
N SER A 260 2.16 -0.27 15.02
CA SER A 260 2.77 -0.72 13.77
C SER A 260 4.19 -0.22 13.62
N ASN A 261 4.45 1.06 13.96
CA ASN A 261 5.79 1.61 13.90
C ASN A 261 6.72 1.00 14.96
N LYS A 262 6.21 0.64 16.14
CA LYS A 262 7.01 -0.11 17.14
C LYS A 262 7.44 -1.49 16.63
N ILE A 263 6.59 -2.19 15.87
CA ILE A 263 6.88 -3.53 15.34
C ILE A 263 7.79 -3.46 14.10
N LEU A 264 7.52 -2.50 13.22
CA LEU A 264 8.07 -2.45 11.87
C LEU A 264 9.09 -1.34 11.64
N ASN A 265 9.23 -0.36 12.54
CA ASN A 265 10.21 0.73 12.46
C ASN A 265 10.31 1.36 11.06
N TYR A 266 9.20 1.90 10.57
CA TYR A 266 9.08 2.37 9.19
C TYR A 266 8.89 3.87 9.07
N GLN A 267 8.44 4.59 10.11
CA GLN A 267 8.18 6.04 10.05
C GLN A 267 9.50 6.83 10.14
N ASN A 268 10.25 6.86 9.05
CA ASN A 268 11.56 7.51 8.97
C ASN A 268 11.52 8.81 8.16
N LYS A 269 10.38 9.13 7.52
CA LYS A 269 10.22 10.27 6.63
C LYS A 269 9.10 11.17 7.14
N ASN A 270 9.48 12.28 7.78
CA ASN A 270 8.50 13.26 8.28
C ASN A 270 7.93 14.12 7.13
N TYR A 271 6.83 14.81 7.44
CA TYR A 271 6.15 15.65 6.48
C TYR A 271 7.01 16.82 5.97
N GLU A 272 7.85 17.43 6.82
CA GLU A 272 8.74 18.52 6.40
C GLU A 272 9.78 18.05 5.36
N LEU A 273 10.31 16.84 5.51
CA LEU A 273 11.20 16.24 4.52
C LEU A 273 10.47 16.07 3.19
N TYR A 274 9.25 15.54 3.20
CA TYR A 274 8.43 15.39 1.99
C TYR A 274 8.23 16.71 1.24
N LEU A 275 7.89 17.79 1.95
CA LEU A 275 7.77 19.13 1.33
C LEU A 275 9.10 19.56 0.71
N SER A 276 10.23 19.34 1.38
CA SER A 276 11.55 19.67 0.84
C SER A 276 11.91 18.86 -0.40
N GLU A 277 11.49 17.59 -0.47
CA GLU A 277 11.70 16.73 -1.64
C GLU A 277 10.86 17.20 -2.83
N ILE A 278 9.61 17.63 -2.61
CA ILE A 278 8.78 18.24 -3.66
C ILE A 278 9.42 19.53 -4.19
N ILE A 279 9.88 20.42 -3.31
CA ILE A 279 10.54 21.67 -3.72
C ILE A 279 11.76 21.38 -4.58
N GLN A 280 12.62 20.45 -4.16
CA GLN A 280 13.80 20.05 -4.92
C GLN A 280 13.46 19.44 -6.28
N ASP A 281 12.35 18.72 -6.38
CA ASP A 281 11.88 18.16 -7.64
C ASP A 281 11.34 19.25 -8.58
N LEU A 282 10.55 20.19 -8.05
CA LEU A 282 10.05 21.34 -8.78
C LEU A 282 11.18 22.25 -9.31
N GLU A 283 12.20 22.51 -8.47
CA GLU A 283 13.38 23.28 -8.87
C GLU A 283 14.14 22.63 -10.03
N LYS A 284 14.22 21.29 -10.07
CA LYS A 284 14.83 20.56 -11.20
C LYS A 284 14.00 20.72 -12.46
N LEU A 285 12.67 20.60 -12.38
CA LEU A 285 11.76 20.77 -13.52
C LEU A 285 11.78 22.19 -14.09
N MET A 286 12.01 23.20 -13.25
CA MET A 286 12.10 24.61 -13.68
C MET A 286 13.50 25.01 -14.17
N GLY A 287 14.54 24.25 -13.79
CA GLY A 287 15.93 24.49 -14.19
C GLY A 287 16.36 23.81 -15.49
N GLU A 288 15.54 22.90 -16.02
CA GLU A 288 15.68 22.24 -17.34
C GLU A 288 14.89 22.96 -18.44
#